data_AF-A0A4R9WDF1-F1
#
_entry.id   AF-A0A4R9WDF1-F1
#
_cell.length_a   1.000
_cell.length_b   1.000
_cell.length_c   1.000
_cell.angle_alpha   90.00
_cell.angle_beta   90.00
_cell.angle_gamma   90.00
#
_symmetry.space_group_name_H-M   'P 1'
#
loop_
_entity.id
_entity.type
_entity.pdbx_description
1 polymer ?
#
loop_
_entity_poly.entity_id
_entity_poly.type
_entity_poly.pdbx_seq_one_letter_code
_entity_poly.pdbx_strand_id
1 'polypeptide(L)'
;MKSFRHSGVVAAREHLLSGEPMTRLEAIILFGVPDLTKLISDLRHEGFIIHTRQVSYVAAVSRVNRHAVLHPPANLPVKEITLTDYWVSR
;
A
#
# COMPACT_ATOMS: atom_id res chain seq x y z
N MET A 1 -21.49 17.33 -11.47
CA MET A 1 -20.65 16.81 -10.37
C MET A 1 -19.21 17.15 -10.69
N LYS A 2 -18.54 18.02 -9.91
CA LYS A 2 -17.15 18.43 -10.21
C LYS A 2 -16.26 17.19 -10.10
N SER A 3 -15.67 16.77 -11.22
CA SER A 3 -14.71 15.66 -11.28
C SER A 3 -13.44 16.09 -10.55
N PHE A 4 -13.29 15.64 -9.30
CA PHE A 4 -12.03 15.78 -8.60
C PHE A 4 -11.02 14.85 -9.28
N ARG A 5 -10.19 15.41 -10.17
CA ARG A 5 -9.02 14.76 -10.80
C ARG A 5 -7.91 14.51 -9.77
N HIS A 6 -8.20 13.81 -8.68
CA HIS A 6 -7.14 13.26 -7.84
C HIS A 6 -6.92 11.82 -8.31
N SER A 7 -5.76 11.56 -8.91
CA SER A 7 -5.42 10.19 -9.30
C SER A 7 -5.20 9.37 -8.02
N GLY A 8 -5.59 8.09 -8.05
CA GLY A 8 -5.29 7.17 -6.94
C GLY A 8 -3.80 7.13 -6.57
N VAL A 9 -2.92 7.41 -7.55
CA VAL A 9 -1.48 7.55 -7.36
C VAL A 9 -1.13 8.74 -6.45
N VAL A 10 -1.80 9.89 -6.60
CA VAL A 10 -1.58 11.05 -5.72
C VAL A 10 -2.01 10.72 -4.29
N ALA A 11 -3.18 10.09 -4.12
CA ALA A 11 -3.66 9.69 -2.79
C ALA A 11 -2.71 8.68 -2.11
N ALA A 12 -2.24 7.68 -2.85
CA ALA A 12 -1.26 6.71 -2.38
C ALA A 12 0.09 7.36 -2.02
N ARG A 13 0.52 8.37 -2.79
CA ARG A 13 1.73 9.14 -2.52
C ARG A 13 1.62 9.91 -1.21
N GLU A 14 0.53 10.66 -1.02
CA GLU A 14 0.31 11.43 0.21
C GLU A 14 0.23 10.52 1.45
N HIS A 15 -0.38 9.34 1.32
CA HIS A 15 -0.40 8.33 2.39
C HIS A 15 1.02 7.88 2.80
N LEU A 16 1.90 7.63 1.84
CA LEU A 16 3.30 7.29 2.13
C LEU A 16 4.07 8.47 2.74
N LEU A 17 3.81 9.69 2.26
CA LEU A 17 4.46 10.90 2.76
C LEU A 17 4.00 11.31 4.16
N SER A 18 2.80 10.88 4.59
CA SER A 18 2.37 11.01 5.98
C SER A 18 3.02 10.01 6.93
N GLY A 19 3.91 9.14 6.42
CA GLY A 19 4.63 8.13 7.20
C GLY A 19 3.83 6.84 7.42
N GLU A 20 2.68 6.69 6.77
CA GLU A 20 1.88 5.46 6.88
C GLU A 20 2.46 4.38 5.95
N PRO A 21 2.76 3.18 6.48
CA PRO A 21 3.30 2.08 5.67
C PRO A 21 2.20 1.45 4.82
N MET A 22 2.58 0.99 3.62
CA MET A 22 1.64 0.38 2.69
C MET A 22 2.29 -0.76 1.91
N THR A 23 1.57 -1.88 1.78
CA THR A 23 1.90 -2.93 0.80
C THR A 23 1.15 -2.71 -0.51
N ARG A 24 1.50 -3.49 -1.54
CA ARG A 24 0.77 -3.48 -2.81
C ARG A 24 -0.71 -3.87 -2.66
N LEU A 25 -1.06 -4.65 -1.65
CA LEU A 25 -2.46 -5.04 -1.40
C LEU A 25 -3.31 -3.81 -1.03
N GLU A 26 -2.83 -2.99 -0.10
CA GLU A 26 -3.50 -1.74 0.28
C GLU A 26 -3.52 -0.74 -0.86
N ALA A 27 -2.44 -0.64 -1.65
CA ALA A 27 -2.37 0.23 -2.82
C ALA A 27 -3.47 -0.08 -3.85
N ILE A 28 -3.71 -1.37 -4.12
CA ILE A 28 -4.76 -1.81 -5.04
C ILE A 28 -6.14 -1.54 -4.46
N ILE A 29 -6.38 -1.97 -3.21
CA ILE A 29 -7.73 -1.97 -2.63
C ILE A 29 -8.19 -0.55 -2.26
N LEU A 30 -7.33 0.23 -1.62
CA LEU A 30 -7.69 1.55 -1.08
C LEU A 30 -7.53 2.67 -2.10
N PHE A 31 -6.57 2.53 -3.04
CA PHE A 31 -6.20 3.61 -3.95
C PHE A 31 -6.32 3.24 -5.44
N GLY A 32 -6.63 1.98 -5.79
CA GLY A 32 -6.71 1.55 -7.19
C GLY A 32 -5.37 1.64 -7.93
N VAL A 33 -4.25 1.54 -7.21
CA VAL A 33 -2.89 1.63 -7.77
C VAL A 33 -2.30 0.22 -7.92
N PRO A 34 -2.24 -0.34 -9.14
CA PRO A 34 -1.72 -1.69 -9.36
C PRO A 34 -0.20 -1.78 -9.24
N ASP A 35 0.50 -0.72 -9.66
CA ASP A 35 1.95 -0.67 -9.67
C ASP A 35 2.47 0.29 -8.58
N LEU A 36 2.52 -0.22 -7.35
CA LEU A 36 3.18 0.47 -6.25
C LEU A 36 4.70 0.61 -6.48
N THR A 37 5.33 -0.30 -7.24
CA THR A 37 6.78 -0.29 -7.45
C THR A 37 7.23 0.94 -8.22
N LYS A 38 6.42 1.39 -9.19
CA LYS A 38 6.64 2.64 -9.90
C LYS A 38 6.62 3.84 -8.95
N LEU A 39 5.57 3.96 -8.13
CA LEU A 39 5.47 5.05 -7.14
C LEU A 39 6.67 5.07 -6.18
N ILE A 40 7.09 3.90 -5.68
CA ILE A 40 8.29 3.80 -4.83
C ILE A 40 9.56 4.19 -5.59
N SER A 41 9.68 3.81 -6.86
CA SER A 41 10.82 4.22 -7.69
C SER A 41 10.86 5.72 -7.92
N ASP A 42 9.71 6.35 -8.17
CA ASP A 42 9.60 7.80 -8.35
C ASP A 42 10.02 8.53 -7.06
N LEU A 43 9.53 8.09 -5.89
CA LEU A 43 9.92 8.64 -4.59
C LEU A 43 11.43 8.51 -4.31
N ARG A 44 12.08 7.41 -4.73
CA ARG A 44 13.55 7.29 -4.63
C ARG A 44 14.26 8.31 -5.51
N HIS A 45 13.80 8.52 -6.75
CA HIS A 45 14.39 9.50 -7.65
C HIS A 45 14.23 10.94 -7.13
N GLU A 46 13.15 11.21 -6.41
CA GLU A 46 12.91 12.48 -5.72
C GLU A 46 13.77 12.67 -4.45
N GLY A 47 14.54 11.65 -4.04
CA GLY A 47 15.48 11.73 -2.91
C GLY A 47 14.93 11.26 -1.56
N PHE A 48 13.75 10.63 -1.53
CA PHE A 48 13.19 10.07 -0.29
C PHE A 48 13.89 8.75 0.10
N ILE A 49 14.08 8.54 1.40
CA ILE A 49 14.63 7.29 1.95
C ILE A 49 13.49 6.29 2.13
N ILE A 50 13.52 5.20 1.35
CA ILE A 50 12.53 4.12 1.44
C ILE A 50 13.06 3.00 2.32
N HIS A 51 12.38 2.76 3.43
CA HIS A 51 12.54 1.59 4.27
C HIS A 51 11.64 0.44 3.82
N THR A 52 12.04 -0.79 4.14
CA THR A 52 11.34 -1.99 3.70
C THR A 52 11.41 -3.08 4.76
N ARG A 53 10.33 -3.84 4.94
CA ARG A 53 10.23 -5.01 5.81
C ARG A 53 9.26 -5.99 5.21
N GLN A 54 9.38 -7.24 5.62
CA GLN A 54 8.33 -8.21 5.36
C GLN A 54 7.27 -8.12 6.46
N VAL A 55 6.01 -8.14 6.07
CA VAL A 55 4.87 -8.28 6.98
C VAL A 55 4.10 -9.54 6.64
N SER A 56 3.51 -10.15 7.65
CA SER A 56 2.59 -11.25 7.42
C SER A 56 1.37 -10.74 6.63
N TYR A 57 0.83 -11.57 5.75
CA TYR A 57 -0.36 -11.21 5.01
C TYR A 57 -1.54 -10.87 5.93
N VAL A 58 -1.69 -11.57 7.07
CA VAL A 58 -2.69 -11.25 8.10
C VAL A 58 -2.56 -9.81 8.63
N ALA A 59 -1.35 -9.29 8.78
CA ALA A 59 -1.13 -7.92 9.22
C ALA A 59 -1.62 -6.90 8.17
N ALA A 60 -1.31 -7.14 6.89
CA ALA A 60 -1.80 -6.30 5.80
C ALA A 60 -3.33 -6.34 5.68
N VAL A 61 -3.95 -7.53 5.78
CA VAL A 61 -5.41 -7.69 5.77
C VAL A 61 -6.05 -6.95 6.94
N SER A 62 -5.47 -7.03 8.14
CA SER A 62 -5.97 -6.32 9.32
C SER A 62 -5.94 -4.79 9.14
N ARG A 63 -4.97 -4.25 8.40
CA ARG A 63 -4.92 -2.82 8.05
C ARG A 63 -5.99 -2.45 7.03
N VAL A 64 -6.15 -3.25 5.96
CA VAL A 64 -7.23 -3.06 4.97
C VAL A 64 -8.60 -3.07 5.65
N ASN A 65 -8.85 -4.03 6.53
CA ASN A 65 -10.12 -4.20 7.26
C ASN A 65 -10.53 -3.01 8.13
N ARG A 66 -9.62 -2.07 8.43
CA ARG A 66 -9.99 -0.80 9.07
C ARG A 66 -10.84 0.10 8.18
N HIS A 67 -10.75 -0.08 6.86
CA HIS A 67 -11.35 0.80 5.86
C HIS A 67 -12.15 0.06 4.78
N ALA A 68 -11.87 -1.23 4.55
CA ALA A 68 -12.54 -2.08 3.56
C ALA A 68 -12.55 -3.54 4.01
N VAL A 69 -13.67 -4.24 3.92
CA VAL A 69 -13.75 -5.66 4.32
C VAL A 69 -13.16 -6.55 3.22
N LEU A 70 -12.01 -7.19 3.50
CA LEU A 70 -11.45 -8.23 2.64
C LEU A 70 -11.87 -9.62 3.17
N HIS A 71 -12.69 -10.33 2.38
CA HIS A 71 -13.01 -11.75 2.61
C HIS A 71 -12.15 -12.63 1.71
N PRO A 72 -10.99 -13.14 2.19
CA PRO A 72 -10.23 -14.11 1.41
C PRO A 72 -10.99 -15.45 1.34
N PRO A 73 -10.78 -16.26 0.29
CA PRO A 73 -11.29 -17.63 0.24
C PRO A 73 -10.77 -18.46 1.44
N ALA A 74 -11.61 -19.34 1.98
CA ALA A 74 -11.29 -20.12 3.19
C ALA A 74 -10.04 -21.02 3.05
N ASN A 75 -9.65 -21.35 1.82
CA ASN A 75 -8.53 -22.20 1.48
C ASN A 75 -7.25 -21.44 1.09
N LEU A 76 -7.22 -20.10 1.19
CA LEU A 76 -6.00 -19.33 0.95
C LEU A 76 -5.08 -19.44 2.18
N PRO A 77 -3.81 -19.85 2.04
CA PRO A 77 -2.86 -19.97 3.17
C PRO A 77 -2.36 -18.59 3.61
N VAL A 78 -3.26 -17.78 4.19
CA VAL A 78 -3.04 -16.40 4.62
C VAL A 78 -1.90 -16.23 5.64
N LYS A 79 -1.48 -17.29 6.32
CA LYS A 79 -0.39 -17.27 7.31
C LYS A 79 1.00 -17.46 6.68
N GLU A 80 1.07 -18.01 5.48
CA GLU A 80 2.32 -18.40 4.80
C GLU A 80 2.71 -17.40 3.70
N ILE A 81 1.74 -16.65 3.18
CA ILE A 81 1.98 -15.61 2.18
C ILE A 81 2.65 -14.41 2.86
N THR A 82 3.81 -14.00 2.35
CA THR A 82 4.52 -12.79 2.78
C THR A 82 4.31 -11.66 1.77
N LEU A 83 4.18 -10.44 2.29
CA LEU A 83 4.12 -9.23 1.48
C LEU A 83 5.25 -8.30 1.88
N THR A 84 5.79 -7.57 0.90
CA THR A 84 6.76 -6.51 1.13
C THR A 84 6.04 -5.22 1.51
N ASP A 85 6.36 -4.69 2.68
CA ASP A 85 5.85 -3.44 3.25
C ASP A 85 6.93 -2.36 3.11
N TYR A 86 6.61 -1.28 2.40
CA TYR A 86 7.51 -0.14 2.19
C TYR A 86 7.02 1.05 3.04
N TRP A 87 7.93 1.82 3.63
CA TRP A 87 7.63 3.10 4.30
C TRP A 87 8.77 4.10 4.10
N VAL A 88 8.56 5.38 4.38
CA VAL A 88 9.54 6.45 4.13
C VAL A 88 10.05 7.03 5.46
N SER A 89 11.33 7.40 5.54
CA SER A 89 11.83 8.33 6.58
C SER A 89 12.56 9.52 5.97
N ARG A 90 12.70 10.57 6.78
CA ARG A 90 13.59 11.68 6.51
C ARG A 90 15.00 11.39 7.02
#